data_AF-A0A1Q3LK77-F1
#
_entry.id   AF-A0A1Q3LK77-F1
#
_cell.length_a   1.000
_cell.length_b   1.000
_cell.length_c   1.000
_cell.angle_alpha   90.00
_cell.angle_beta   90.00
_cell.angle_gamma   90.00
#
_symmetry.space_group_name_H-M   'P 1'
#
loop_
_entity.id
_entity.type
_entity.pdbx_description
1 polymer ?
#
loop_
_entity_poly.entity_id
_entity_poly.type
_entity_poly.pdbx_seq_one_letter_code
_entity_poly.pdbx_strand_id
1 'polypeptide(L)' 'MTDSDAAHLPDRPTGPDLAPIRAEIDELASLSTEELVNPKPKAIAENEPVPYPTDAIGSEDWSEPA' A
#
# COMPACT_ATOMS: atom_id res chain seq x y z
N MET A 1 39.30 3.43 -39.81
CA MET A 1 40.10 3.25 -38.57
C MET A 1 40.38 4.65 -38.06
N THR A 2 39.77 5.11 -36.97
CA THR A 2 39.94 4.54 -35.63
C THR A 2 38.68 4.70 -34.77
N ASP A 3 38.06 3.58 -34.42
CA ASP A 3 37.31 3.41 -33.18
C ASP A 3 38.27 3.70 -32.02
N SER A 4 38.22 4.88 -31.40
CA SER A 4 39.15 5.18 -30.28
C SER A 4 38.57 6.05 -29.19
N ASP A 5 37.24 6.08 -29.03
CA ASP A 5 36.63 6.73 -27.86
C ASP A 5 35.55 5.88 -27.17
N ALA A 6 35.58 4.56 -27.41
CA ALA A 6 34.77 3.59 -26.67
C ALA A 6 35.54 2.94 -25.50
N ALA A 7 36.78 3.36 -25.24
CA ALA A 7 37.75 2.62 -24.44
C ALA A 7 38.11 3.28 -23.10
N HIS A 8 37.13 3.83 -22.37
CA HIS A 8 37.31 4.10 -20.94
C HIS A 8 36.01 4.24 -20.12
N LEU A 9 34.98 3.47 -20.47
CA LEU A 9 33.90 3.28 -19.50
C LEU A 9 34.40 2.29 -18.44
N PRO A 10 34.36 2.64 -17.14
CA PRO A 10 34.74 1.70 -16.09
C PRO A 10 33.83 0.47 -16.17
N ASP A 11 34.40 -0.72 -15.99
CA ASP A 11 33.68 -2.01 -16.04
C ASP A 11 32.48 -2.07 -15.07
N ARG A 12 32.47 -1.18 -14.07
CA ARG A 12 31.36 -0.97 -13.16
C ARG A 12 31.06 0.52 -13.00
N PRO A 13 29.77 0.89 -12.95
CA PRO A 13 29.40 2.24 -12.58
C PRO A 13 29.98 2.55 -11.21
N THR A 14 30.82 3.58 -11.12
CA THR A 14 31.35 4.07 -9.85
C THR A 14 30.29 4.99 -9.26
N GLY A 15 29.53 4.50 -8.29
CA GLY A 15 28.40 5.21 -7.73
C GLY A 15 27.94 4.63 -6.40
N PRO A 16 27.07 5.36 -5.67
CA PRO A 16 26.47 4.85 -4.43
C PRO A 16 25.68 3.57 -4.69
N ASP A 17 25.51 2.76 -3.65
CA ASP A 17 24.67 1.57 -3.73
C ASP A 17 23.22 1.97 -4.05
N LEU A 18 22.72 1.50 -5.18
CA LEU A 18 21.36 1.76 -5.66
C LEU A 18 20.39 0.64 -5.26
N ALA A 19 20.86 -0.45 -4.64
CA ALA A 19 20.02 -1.51 -4.12
C ALA A 19 18.87 -1.01 -3.22
N PRO A 20 19.08 -0.07 -2.27
CA PRO A 20 17.98 0.43 -1.44
C PRO A 20 16.91 1.19 -2.25
N ILE A 21 17.34 2.03 -3.20
CA ILE A 21 16.42 2.78 -4.07
C ILE A 21 15.65 1.81 -4.98
N ARG A 22 16.31 0.74 -5.46
CA ARG A 22 15.67 -0.29 -6.27
C ARG A 22 14.57 -1.02 -5.48
N ALA A 23 14.85 -1.35 -4.22
CA ALA A 23 13.87 -2.00 -3.35
C ALA A 23 12.63 -1.12 -3.09
N GLU A 24 12.83 0.18 -2.86
CA GLU A 24 11.72 1.13 -2.70
C GLU A 24 10.89 1.26 -3.99
N ILE A 25 11.53 1.29 -5.15
CA ILE A 25 10.83 1.32 -6.45
C ILE A 25 10.00 0.05 -6.65
N ASP A 26 10.56 -1.13 -6.33
CA ASP A 26 9.87 -2.39 -6.47
C ASP A 26 8.68 -2.50 -5.50
N GLU A 27 8.81 -1.97 -4.28
CA GLU A 27 7.71 -1.84 -3.31
C GLU A 27 6.59 -0.96 -3.88
N LEU A 28 6.92 0.24 -4.37
CA LEU A 28 5.93 1.17 -4.93
C LEU A 28 5.27 0.62 -6.20
N ALA A 29 6.02 -0.12 -7.04
CA ALA A 29 5.49 -0.76 -8.24
C ALA A 29 4.55 -1.93 -7.93
N SER A 30 4.65 -2.51 -6.73
CA SER A 30 3.77 -3.58 -6.27
C SER A 30 2.40 -3.08 -5.80
N LEU A 31 2.27 -1.79 -5.52
CA LEU A 31 1.01 -1.16 -5.10
C LEU A 31 0.07 -0.96 -6.30
N SER A 32 -1.23 -1.08 -6.05
CA SER A 32 -2.23 -0.79 -7.07
C SER A 32 -2.31 0.72 -7.36
N THR A 33 -2.72 1.09 -8.57
CA THR A 33 -2.91 2.51 -8.94
C THR A 33 -3.93 3.21 -8.03
N GLU A 34 -4.94 2.48 -7.55
CA GLU A 34 -5.94 2.99 -6.61
C GLU A 34 -5.33 3.34 -5.25
N GLU A 35 -4.47 2.47 -4.71
CA GLU A 35 -3.77 2.70 -3.43
C GLU A 35 -2.75 3.85 -3.51
N LEU A 36 -2.14 4.07 -4.68
CA LEU A 36 -1.21 5.17 -4.91
C LEU A 36 -1.90 6.53 -5.03
N VAL A 37 -3.07 6.58 -5.70
CA VAL A 37 -3.80 7.83 -5.96
C VAL A 37 -4.73 8.20 -4.81
N ASN A 38 -5.31 7.21 -4.14
CA ASN A 38 -6.19 7.39 -3.00
C ASN A 38 -5.76 6.48 -1.83
N PRO A 39 -4.61 6.77 -1.21
CA PRO A 39 -4.14 5.97 -0.10
C PRO A 39 -5.14 6.04 1.04
N LYS A 40 -5.62 4.89 1.51
CA LYS A 40 -6.52 4.83 2.67
C LYS A 40 -5.80 5.48 3.85
N PRO A 41 -6.30 6.58 4.43
CA PRO A 41 -5.62 7.21 5.56
C PRO A 41 -5.48 6.20 6.70
N LYS A 42 -4.29 6.06 7.28
CA LYS A 42 -4.01 5.09 8.36
C LYS A 42 -5.05 5.16 9.50
N ALA A 43 -5.52 6.36 9.81
CA ALA A 43 -6.54 6.62 10.82
C ALA A 43 -7.92 5.99 10.53
N ILE A 44 -8.26 5.73 9.27
CA ILE A 44 -9.54 5.10 8.88
C ILE A 44 -9.40 3.57 8.81
N ALA A 45 -8.22 3.06 8.44
CA ALA A 45 -7.97 1.62 8.40
C ALA A 45 -7.98 0.97 9.79
N GLU A 46 -7.50 1.68 10.82
CA GLU A 46 -7.40 1.16 12.19
C GLU A 46 -8.68 1.36 13.03
N ASN A 47 -9.60 2.22 12.59
CA ASN A 47 -10.70 2.73 13.42
C ASN A 47 -12.08 2.39 12.88
N GLU A 48 -12.18 1.36 12.02
CA GLU A 48 -13.47 0.85 11.56
C GLU A 48 -14.15 0.10 12.73
N PRO A 49 -15.32 0.56 13.20
CA PRO A 49 -15.97 -0.05 14.36
C PRO A 49 -16.46 -1.45 14.01
N VAL A 50 -16.21 -2.42 14.89
CA VAL A 50 -16.80 -3.76 14.79
C VAL A 50 -18.33 -3.61 14.92
N PRO A 51 -19.13 -4.09 13.95
CA PRO A 51 -20.58 -4.00 14.04
C PRO A 51 -21.07 -4.79 15.25
N TYR A 52 -21.88 -4.16 16.09
CA TYR A 52 -22.53 -4.83 17.21
C TYR A 52 -23.79 -5.57 16.71
N PRO A 53 -24.04 -6.82 17.14
CA PRO A 53 -25.28 -7.50 16.82
C PRO A 53 -26.44 -6.73 17.46
N THR A 54 -27.33 -6.18 16.63
CA THR A 54 -28.60 -5.60 17.08
C THR A 54 -29.67 -6.67 17.11
N ASP A 55 -30.56 -6.61 18.08
CA ASP A 55 -31.76 -7.42 18.08
C ASP A 55 -32.62 -7.13 16.84
N ALA A 56 -33.34 -8.15 16.39
CA ALA A 56 -34.28 -7.98 15.28
C ALA A 56 -35.38 -6.98 15.69
N ILE A 57 -35.66 -6.01 14.82
CA ILE A 57 -36.78 -5.09 15.01
C ILE A 57 -38.07 -5.93 15.13
N GLY A 58 -38.73 -5.88 16.29
CA GLY A 58 -39.96 -6.63 16.58
C GLY A 58 -39.82 -7.87 17.47
N SER A 59 -38.67 -8.08 18.14
CA SER A 59 -38.48 -9.16 19.12
C SER A 59 -39.08 -8.88 20.51
N GLU A 60 -39.68 -7.72 20.71
CA GLU A 60 -40.34 -7.36 21.96
C GLU A 60 -41.63 -8.16 22.14
N ASP A 61 -41.69 -8.96 23.21
CA ASP A 61 -42.88 -9.74 23.56
C ASP A 61 -43.86 -8.82 24.30
N TRP A 62 -44.80 -8.25 23.54
CA TRP A 62 -45.86 -7.36 24.06
C TRP A 62 -46.94 -8.08 24.88
N SER A 63 -46.66 -9.30 25.35
CA SER A 63 -47.64 -10.19 25.98
C SER A 63 -47.79 -10.00 27.50
N GLU A 64 -47.10 -9.04 28.13
CA GLU A 64 -47.29 -8.75 29.55
C GLU A 64 -48.58 -7.93 29.78
N PRO A 65 -49.59 -8.45 30.53
CA PRO A 65 -50.75 -7.66 30.92
C PRO A 65 -50.39 -6.63 32.00
N ALA A 66 -51.03 -5.46 31.94
CA ALA A 66 -50.86 -4.32 32.85
C ALA A 66 -51.29 -4.59 34.30
#